data_AF-A0A5J4WVF6-F1
#
_entry.id   AF-A0A5J4WVF6-F1
#
_cell.length_a   1.000
_cell.length_b   1.000
_cell.length_c   1.000
_cell.angle_alpha   90.00
_cell.angle_beta   90.00
_cell.angle_gamma   90.00
#
_symmetry.space_group_name_H-M   'P 1'
#
loop_
_entity.id
_entity.type
_entity.pdbx_description
1 polymer ?
#
loop_
_entity_poly.entity_id
_entity_poly.type
_entity_poly.pdbx_seq_one_letter_code
_entity_poly.pdbx_strand_id
1 'polypeptide(L)'
;MNVEIYGVTYHIVDCDEFTNNFFNRAEIQLNRNEEFPYDPFLVNQEKMKPHPRTTTTQDPEKLTLRQFLRNHRKVLRFYAVLDNRNESFGDMRQFVIQYYLSDDTTRVNEVYKNNSGYLEFPTFCPRQGIPKKVQIVVMDKPRTATITAADLMIGRTVNIFNRPLLLYDCDEYTENYYRTAYGITEFSHVQLPELINIAPESPIRHWDRIETEENTMENTFLGLTQLLDLNLTYTASKQQFIDVMLQP
;
A
#
# COMPACT_ATOMS: atom_id res chain seq x y z
N MET A 1 -1.97 21.67 69.05
CA MET A 1 -1.38 22.46 70.19
C MET A 1 -0.67 23.70 69.64
N ASN A 2 -0.82 24.88 70.26
CA ASN A 2 -0.18 26.12 69.79
C ASN A 2 1.19 26.34 70.45
N VAL A 3 2.22 26.63 69.66
CA VAL A 3 3.59 26.96 70.11
C VAL A 3 4.04 28.26 69.44
N GLU A 4 4.53 29.22 70.23
CA GLU A 4 5.06 30.48 69.71
C GLU A 4 6.58 30.43 69.60
N ILE A 5 7.08 30.66 68.38
CA ILE A 5 8.52 30.65 68.09
C ILE A 5 8.81 31.88 67.22
N TYR A 6 9.74 32.73 67.66
CA TYR A 6 10.13 33.97 66.96
C TYR A 6 8.96 34.89 66.57
N GLY A 7 7.92 34.97 67.43
CA GLY A 7 6.74 35.82 67.18
C GLY A 7 5.74 35.24 66.18
N VAL A 8 5.90 33.97 65.77
CA VAL A 8 4.93 33.25 64.94
C VAL A 8 4.33 32.11 65.76
N THR A 9 2.99 32.04 65.78
CA THR A 9 2.24 30.98 66.46
C THR A 9 2.01 29.81 65.49
N TYR A 10 2.61 28.66 65.78
CA TYR A 10 2.45 27.43 65.02
C TYR A 10 1.45 26.51 65.72
N HIS A 11 0.53 25.92 64.96
CA HIS A 11 -0.33 24.84 65.45
C HIS A 11 0.27 23.49 65.05
N ILE A 12 0.66 22.68 66.03
CA ILE A 12 1.14 21.31 65.81
C ILE A 12 -0.08 20.42 65.59
N VAL A 13 -0.15 19.84 64.39
CA VAL A 13 -1.26 19.03 63.86
C VAL A 13 -0.95 17.52 63.96
N ASP A 14 0.29 17.13 63.65
CA ASP A 14 0.75 15.73 63.65
C ASP A 14 2.23 15.63 64.02
N CYS A 15 2.68 14.43 64.42
CA CYS A 15 4.06 14.08 64.71
C CYS A 15 4.45 12.75 64.03
N ASP A 16 5.71 12.64 63.63
CA ASP A 16 6.26 11.44 63.00
C ASP A 16 6.31 10.24 63.97
N GLU A 17 6.34 9.02 63.43
CA GLU A 17 6.24 7.76 64.18
C GLU A 17 7.35 7.61 65.23
N PHE A 18 8.57 8.03 64.89
CA PHE A 18 9.69 8.04 65.83
C PHE A 18 9.39 8.89 67.07
N THR A 19 8.84 10.08 66.85
CA THR A 19 8.54 11.06 67.91
C THR A 19 7.41 10.55 68.79
N ASN A 20 6.38 9.94 68.19
CA ASN A 20 5.28 9.31 68.92
C ASN A 20 5.80 8.19 69.85
N ASN A 21 6.67 7.31 69.35
CA ASN A 21 7.29 6.25 70.15
C ASN A 21 8.16 6.77 71.30
N PHE A 22 8.85 7.89 71.09
CA PHE A 22 9.63 8.55 72.14
C PHE A 22 8.74 9.03 73.30
N PHE A 23 7.62 9.70 72.99
CA PHE A 23 6.68 10.18 74.01
C PHE A 23 5.93 9.05 74.71
N ASN A 24 5.58 7.97 73.98
CA ASN A 24 4.96 6.79 74.58
C ASN A 24 5.88 6.10 75.60
N ARG A 25 7.20 6.04 75.33
CA ARG A 25 8.18 5.52 76.29
C ARG A 25 8.38 6.44 77.49
N ALA A 26 8.18 7.74 77.31
CA ALA A 26 8.18 8.73 78.38
C ALA A 26 6.85 8.79 79.15
N GLU A 27 5.89 7.90 78.85
CA GLU A 27 4.55 7.83 79.44
C GLU A 27 3.69 9.10 79.25
N ILE A 28 4.00 9.90 78.23
CA ILE A 28 3.23 11.11 77.87
C ILE A 28 2.25 10.75 76.76
N GLN A 29 0.95 10.76 77.08
CA GLN A 29 -0.10 10.52 76.08
C GLN A 29 -0.29 11.75 75.19
N LEU A 30 -0.05 11.57 73.89
CA LEU A 30 -0.29 12.60 72.87
C LEU A 30 -1.78 12.68 72.50
N ASN A 31 -2.21 13.87 72.06
CA ASN A 31 -3.52 14.05 71.47
C ASN A 31 -3.65 13.29 70.14
N ARG A 32 -4.89 13.02 69.72
CA ARG A 32 -5.16 12.46 68.40
C ARG A 32 -4.72 13.43 67.31
N ASN A 33 -4.16 12.89 66.23
CA ASN A 33 -3.73 13.66 65.07
C ASN A 33 -4.90 14.45 64.51
N GLU A 34 -4.66 15.73 64.24
CA GLU A 34 -5.66 16.62 63.64
C GLU A 34 -5.46 16.65 62.11
N GLU A 35 -6.47 17.04 61.35
CA GLU A 35 -6.32 17.25 59.91
C GLU A 35 -5.86 18.69 59.63
N PHE A 36 -5.07 18.87 58.58
CA PHE A 36 -4.70 20.20 58.13
C PHE A 36 -5.95 21.01 57.75
N PRO A 37 -5.98 22.33 58.05
CA PRO A 37 -7.09 23.17 57.67
C PRO A 37 -7.23 23.25 56.15
N TYR A 38 -8.46 23.46 55.68
CA TYR A 38 -8.78 23.58 54.26
C TYR A 38 -8.06 24.79 53.63
N ASP A 39 -7.17 24.54 52.67
CA ASP A 39 -6.49 25.56 51.88
C ASP A 39 -7.08 25.65 50.45
N PRO A 40 -7.76 26.76 50.09
CA PRO A 40 -8.28 26.99 48.74
C PRO A 40 -7.21 26.93 47.63
N PHE A 41 -5.95 27.27 47.94
CA PHE A 41 -4.86 27.28 46.97
C PHE A 41 -4.44 25.86 46.56
N LEU A 42 -4.32 24.94 47.52
CA LEU A 42 -3.97 23.54 47.26
C LEU A 42 -5.05 22.83 46.43
N VAL A 43 -6.32 23.09 46.70
CA VAL A 43 -7.46 22.52 45.95
C VAL A 43 -7.44 22.98 44.49
N ASN A 44 -7.13 24.26 44.25
CA ASN A 44 -7.03 24.79 42.89
C ASN A 44 -5.83 24.21 42.15
N GLN A 45 -4.71 23.97 42.83
CA GLN A 45 -3.57 23.25 42.24
C GLN A 45 -3.93 21.81 41.88
N GLU A 46 -4.63 21.07 42.74
CA GLU A 46 -5.04 19.70 42.44
C GLU A 46 -6.00 19.61 41.25
N LYS A 47 -6.93 20.55 41.12
CA LYS A 47 -7.79 20.67 39.93
C LYS A 47 -7.00 20.95 38.66
N MET A 48 -5.86 21.63 38.77
CA MET A 48 -4.97 21.98 37.65
C MET A 48 -3.90 20.93 37.37
N LYS A 49 -3.71 19.93 38.24
CA LYS A 49 -2.77 18.84 37.97
C LYS A 49 -3.28 18.07 36.75
N PRO A 50 -2.47 17.91 35.68
CA PRO A 50 -2.83 17.02 34.60
C PRO A 50 -2.99 15.62 35.21
N HIS A 51 -4.20 15.08 35.19
CA HIS A 51 -4.46 13.75 35.71
C HIS A 51 -3.55 12.78 34.95
N PRO A 52 -2.82 11.88 35.62
CA PRO A 52 -2.03 10.88 34.92
C PRO A 52 -3.00 10.11 34.04
N ARG A 53 -2.82 10.24 32.72
CA ARG A 53 -3.57 9.46 31.74
C ARG A 53 -3.28 8.00 32.06
N THR A 54 -4.20 7.36 32.75
CA THR A 54 -4.18 5.91 32.92
C THR A 54 -4.54 5.38 31.54
N THR A 55 -3.52 5.14 30.71
CA THR A 55 -3.67 4.41 29.45
C THR A 55 -4.20 3.03 29.79
N THR A 56 -5.51 2.92 29.82
CA THR A 56 -6.22 1.67 29.64
C THR A 56 -5.73 1.07 28.34
N THR A 57 -5.61 -0.25 28.28
CA THR A 57 -4.98 -1.08 27.22
C THR A 57 -5.53 -0.88 25.79
N GLN A 58 -6.35 0.15 25.53
CA GLN A 58 -7.00 0.48 24.27
C GLN A 58 -6.77 1.92 23.81
N ASP A 59 -5.60 2.51 24.06
CA ASP A 59 -5.21 3.72 23.35
C ASP A 59 -5.14 3.41 21.83
N PRO A 60 -5.88 4.12 20.97
CA PRO A 60 -5.94 3.82 19.55
C PRO A 60 -4.55 3.88 18.90
N GLU A 61 -3.68 4.79 19.35
CA GLU A 61 -2.29 4.90 18.90
C GLU A 61 -1.46 3.64 19.15
N LYS A 62 -1.71 2.93 20.26
CA LYS A 62 -1.05 1.65 20.56
C LYS A 62 -1.56 0.52 19.67
N LEU A 63 -2.83 0.57 19.25
CA LEU A 63 -3.40 -0.41 18.31
C LEU A 63 -2.83 -0.21 16.90
N THR A 64 -2.71 1.03 16.42
CA THR A 64 -2.10 1.34 15.12
C THR A 64 -0.63 0.93 15.08
N LEU A 65 0.14 1.20 16.15
CA LEU A 65 1.54 0.79 16.22
C LEU A 65 1.69 -0.73 16.20
N ARG A 66 0.81 -1.47 16.91
CA ARG A 66 0.81 -2.94 16.89
C ARG A 66 0.54 -3.49 15.50
N GLN A 67 -0.42 -2.91 14.77
CA GLN A 67 -0.72 -3.29 13.39
C GLN A 67 0.49 -3.04 12.48
N PHE A 68 1.09 -1.85 12.57
CA PHE A 68 2.29 -1.48 11.82
C PHE A 68 3.42 -2.48 12.06
N LEU A 69 3.74 -2.81 13.31
CA LEU A 69 4.83 -3.72 13.65
C LEU A 69 4.58 -5.16 13.16
N ARG A 70 3.34 -5.67 13.28
CA ARG A 70 2.99 -7.03 12.85
C ARG A 70 3.00 -7.21 11.33
N ASN A 71 2.62 -6.15 10.62
CA ASN A 71 2.41 -6.16 9.18
C ASN A 71 3.43 -5.32 8.40
N HIS A 72 4.53 -4.94 9.04
CA HIS A 72 5.58 -4.14 8.43
C HIS A 72 6.10 -4.83 7.15
N ARG A 73 6.18 -4.07 6.05
CA ARG A 73 6.60 -4.53 4.71
C ARG A 73 5.72 -5.61 4.06
N LYS A 74 4.55 -5.91 4.63
CA LYS A 74 3.56 -6.80 4.00
C LYS A 74 2.64 -5.98 3.09
N VAL A 75 2.76 -6.21 1.78
CA VAL A 75 1.99 -5.51 0.76
C VAL A 75 1.28 -6.53 -0.11
N LEU A 76 -0.03 -6.34 -0.31
CA LEU A 76 -0.79 -7.14 -1.26
C LEU A 76 -0.78 -6.45 -2.62
N ARG A 77 -0.27 -7.12 -3.65
CA ARG A 77 -0.24 -6.63 -5.02
C ARG A 77 -1.29 -7.35 -5.87
N PHE A 78 -2.12 -6.57 -6.56
CA PHE A 78 -3.11 -7.03 -7.51
C PHE A 78 -2.87 -6.39 -8.87
N TYR A 79 -3.18 -7.14 -9.92
CA TYR A 79 -3.19 -6.64 -11.27
C TYR A 79 -4.63 -6.39 -11.71
N ALA A 80 -4.85 -5.20 -12.26
CA ALA A 80 -6.17 -4.73 -12.63
C ALA A 80 -6.20 -4.16 -14.04
N VAL A 81 -7.37 -4.15 -14.64
CA VAL A 81 -7.61 -3.53 -15.95
C VAL A 81 -8.78 -2.57 -15.87
N LEU A 82 -8.61 -1.41 -16.51
CA LEU A 82 -9.69 -0.50 -16.83
C LEU A 82 -10.10 -0.74 -18.29
N ASP A 83 -11.31 -1.22 -18.50
CA ASP A 83 -11.87 -1.38 -19.84
C ASP A 83 -12.73 -0.17 -20.21
N ASN A 84 -12.14 0.76 -20.96
CA ASN A 84 -12.84 1.92 -21.49
C ASN A 84 -13.22 1.76 -22.98
N ARG A 85 -13.09 0.57 -23.59
CA ARG A 85 -13.29 0.37 -25.04
C ARG A 85 -14.65 0.83 -25.59
N ASN A 86 -15.64 1.01 -24.72
CA ASN A 86 -16.96 1.53 -25.07
C ASN A 86 -16.97 3.06 -25.32
N GLU A 87 -15.93 3.78 -24.90
CA GLU A 87 -15.76 5.22 -25.15
C GLU A 87 -15.08 5.47 -26.51
N SER A 88 -15.38 6.58 -27.18
CA SER A 88 -14.92 6.89 -28.54
C SER A 88 -13.38 6.93 -28.73
N PHE A 89 -12.64 7.12 -27.64
CA PHE A 89 -11.17 7.11 -27.60
C PHE A 89 -10.68 6.20 -26.46
N GLY A 90 -11.46 5.17 -26.16
CA GLY A 90 -11.26 4.32 -25.01
C GLY A 90 -10.30 3.17 -25.29
N ASP A 91 -9.25 3.10 -24.50
CA ASP A 91 -8.31 1.98 -24.51
C ASP A 91 -8.49 1.08 -23.29
N MET A 92 -7.95 -0.14 -23.39
CA MET A 92 -7.81 -1.03 -22.24
C MET A 92 -6.48 -0.77 -21.54
N ARG A 93 -6.54 -0.25 -20.32
CA ARG A 93 -5.35 0.18 -19.55
C ARG A 93 -5.09 -0.74 -18.37
N GLN A 94 -3.82 -1.04 -18.11
CA GLN A 94 -3.39 -1.94 -17.05
C GLN A 94 -2.92 -1.16 -15.83
N PHE A 95 -3.29 -1.65 -14.65
CA PHE A 95 -2.98 -1.03 -13.37
C PHE A 95 -2.44 -2.08 -12.39
N VAL A 96 -1.58 -1.62 -11.48
CA VAL A 96 -1.10 -2.38 -10.32
C VAL A 96 -1.62 -1.70 -9.07
N ILE A 97 -2.40 -2.44 -8.29
CA ILE A 97 -2.95 -1.98 -7.01
C ILE A 97 -2.13 -2.60 -5.89
N GLN A 98 -1.66 -1.77 -4.97
CA GLN A 98 -0.86 -2.16 -3.81
C GLN A 98 -1.61 -1.81 -2.53
N TYR A 99 -1.96 -2.81 -1.72
CA TYR A 99 -2.63 -2.66 -0.44
C TYR A 99 -1.64 -2.91 0.71
N TYR A 100 -1.46 -1.92 1.58
CA TYR A 100 -0.52 -1.98 2.69
C TYR A 100 -1.22 -2.44 3.97
N LEU A 101 -0.88 -3.63 4.46
CA LEU A 101 -1.47 -4.22 5.66
C LEU A 101 -1.09 -3.53 6.97
N SER A 102 -0.09 -2.63 6.93
CA SER A 102 0.39 -1.87 8.09
C SER A 102 -0.60 -0.79 8.51
N ASP A 103 -1.23 -0.12 7.53
CA ASP A 103 -2.02 1.10 7.75
C ASP A 103 -3.35 1.08 6.96
N ASP A 104 -3.71 -0.06 6.37
CA ASP A 104 -4.93 -0.28 5.56
C ASP A 104 -5.14 0.74 4.43
N THR A 105 -4.03 1.21 3.84
CA THR A 105 -4.01 2.16 2.73
C THR A 105 -3.73 1.48 1.40
N THR A 106 -4.16 2.11 0.30
CA THR A 106 -3.97 1.63 -1.07
C THR A 106 -3.18 2.62 -1.90
N ARG A 107 -2.31 2.13 -2.78
CA ARG A 107 -1.65 2.89 -3.85
C ARG A 107 -1.98 2.25 -5.19
N VAL A 108 -2.17 3.07 -6.21
CA VAL A 108 -2.48 2.59 -7.57
C VAL A 108 -1.50 3.20 -8.54
N ASN A 109 -0.82 2.34 -9.30
CA ASN A 109 0.10 2.75 -10.34
C ASN A 109 -0.40 2.20 -11.68
N GLU A 110 -0.24 2.99 -12.73
CA GLU A 110 -0.52 2.56 -14.09
C GLU A 110 0.69 1.85 -14.68
N VAL A 111 0.46 0.83 -15.50
CA VAL A 111 1.50 0.13 -16.26
C VAL A 111 1.48 0.65 -17.69
N TYR A 112 2.55 1.36 -18.07
CA TYR A 112 2.71 1.88 -19.42
C TYR A 112 3.42 0.87 -20.31
N LYS A 113 2.97 0.77 -21.56
CA LYS A 113 3.67 0.05 -22.62
C LYS A 113 4.57 1.04 -23.37
N ASN A 114 5.72 0.57 -23.84
CA ASN A 114 6.59 1.34 -24.72
C ASN A 114 5.80 1.79 -25.96
N ASN A 115 6.02 3.03 -26.40
CA ASN A 115 5.33 3.64 -27.53
C ASN A 115 3.79 3.68 -27.40
N SER A 116 3.25 3.70 -26.17
CA SER A 116 1.79 3.77 -25.94
C SER A 116 1.16 5.14 -26.20
N GLY A 117 1.96 6.19 -26.37
CA GLY A 117 1.48 7.56 -26.56
C GLY A 117 0.98 8.24 -25.29
N TYR A 118 1.01 7.55 -24.14
CA TYR A 118 0.69 8.11 -22.83
C TYR A 118 1.94 8.67 -22.16
N LEU A 119 1.77 9.76 -21.42
CA LEU A 119 2.83 10.30 -20.57
C LEU A 119 3.00 9.42 -19.33
N GLU A 120 4.22 8.98 -19.08
CA GLU A 120 4.56 8.13 -17.94
C GLU A 120 4.49 8.91 -16.63
N PHE A 121 3.34 8.84 -15.95
CA PHE A 121 3.21 9.36 -14.59
C PHE A 121 3.56 8.27 -13.57
N PRO A 122 4.42 8.55 -12.57
CA PRO A 122 4.92 7.55 -11.64
C PRO A 122 3.86 6.97 -10.70
N THR A 123 2.71 7.64 -10.53
CA THR A 123 1.63 7.17 -9.66
C THR A 123 0.29 7.73 -10.14
N PHE A 124 -0.69 6.86 -10.31
CA PHE A 124 -2.05 7.24 -10.70
C PHE A 124 -2.84 7.73 -9.48
N CYS A 125 -2.78 6.98 -8.38
CA CYS A 125 -3.35 7.37 -7.09
C CYS A 125 -2.28 7.24 -5.99
N PRO A 126 -1.93 8.33 -5.29
CA PRO A 126 -1.00 8.27 -4.17
C PRO A 126 -1.53 7.35 -3.07
N ARG A 127 -0.64 6.95 -2.17
CA ARG A 127 -0.97 6.08 -1.04
C ARG A 127 -1.97 6.78 -0.12
N GLN A 128 -3.21 6.28 -0.08
CA GLN A 128 -4.27 6.82 0.78
C GLN A 128 -5.38 5.77 1.01
N GLY A 129 -6.26 6.03 1.96
CA GLY A 129 -7.49 5.26 2.13
C GLY A 129 -8.51 5.64 1.05
N ILE A 130 -8.77 4.75 0.11
CA ILE A 130 -9.77 5.00 -0.94
C ILE A 130 -11.18 4.76 -0.36
N PRO A 131 -12.10 5.73 -0.46
CA PRO A 131 -13.47 5.54 0.02
C PRO A 131 -14.25 4.60 -0.89
N LYS A 132 -15.03 3.67 -0.32
CA LYS A 132 -15.89 2.75 -1.10
C LYS A 132 -17.00 3.47 -1.88
N LYS A 133 -17.49 4.60 -1.34
CA LYS A 133 -18.53 5.43 -1.96
C LYS A 133 -18.03 6.85 -2.07
N VAL A 134 -18.06 7.40 -3.28
CA VAL A 134 -17.82 8.83 -3.49
C VAL A 134 -19.08 9.57 -3.05
N GLN A 135 -19.08 10.10 -1.83
CA GLN A 135 -20.17 10.97 -1.38
C GLN A 135 -19.88 12.41 -1.83
N ILE A 136 -20.90 13.07 -2.37
CA ILE A 136 -20.88 14.52 -2.55
C ILE A 136 -20.83 15.13 -1.14
N VAL A 137 -19.87 16.02 -0.93
CA VAL A 137 -19.48 16.61 0.36
C VAL A 137 -20.70 17.01 1.18
N VAL A 138 -21.01 16.22 2.21
CA VAL A 138 -21.84 16.66 3.33
C VAL A 138 -20.90 16.73 4.51
N MET A 139 -20.66 17.94 5.01
CA MET A 139 -19.60 18.25 5.99
C MET A 139 -19.74 17.47 7.31
N ASP A 140 -20.91 16.88 7.58
CA ASP A 140 -21.27 16.29 8.88
C ASP A 140 -21.37 14.75 8.90
N LYS A 141 -20.98 14.05 7.82
CA LYS A 141 -21.01 12.58 7.82
C LYS A 141 -19.68 11.98 8.28
N PRO A 142 -19.69 10.92 9.12
CA PRO A 142 -18.47 10.24 9.52
C PRO A 142 -17.74 9.70 8.28
N ARG A 143 -16.39 9.66 8.36
CA ARG A 143 -15.49 9.19 7.31
C ARG A 143 -16.06 7.95 6.63
N THR A 144 -16.26 8.03 5.31
CA THR A 144 -16.75 6.90 4.50
C THR A 144 -15.87 5.67 4.75
N ALA A 145 -16.49 4.50 4.82
CA ALA A 145 -15.76 3.23 4.90
C ALA A 145 -14.73 3.15 3.75
N THR A 146 -13.47 2.91 4.10
CA THR A 146 -12.38 2.72 3.15
C THR A 146 -12.41 1.31 2.58
N ILE A 147 -11.83 1.13 1.39
CA ILE A 147 -11.62 -0.19 0.80
C ILE A 147 -10.72 -1.01 1.73
N THR A 148 -11.16 -2.23 2.03
CA THR A 148 -10.43 -3.19 2.87
C THR A 148 -9.88 -4.32 2.01
N ALA A 149 -8.94 -5.09 2.54
CA ALA A 149 -8.44 -6.30 1.87
C ALA A 149 -9.59 -7.24 1.48
N ALA A 150 -10.62 -7.42 2.31
CA ALA A 150 -11.75 -8.28 1.99
C ALA A 150 -12.57 -7.86 0.75
N ASP A 151 -12.50 -6.59 0.34
CA ASP A 151 -13.16 -6.11 -0.87
C ASP A 151 -12.35 -6.42 -2.14
N LEU A 152 -11.05 -6.68 -2.00
CA LEU A 152 -10.10 -6.95 -3.08
C LEU A 152 -10.02 -8.45 -3.34
N MET A 153 -10.77 -8.94 -4.32
CA MET A 153 -10.74 -10.34 -4.76
C MET A 153 -10.60 -10.41 -6.27
N ILE A 154 -9.89 -11.44 -6.76
CA ILE A 154 -9.76 -11.69 -8.21
C ILE A 154 -11.16 -11.92 -8.81
N GLY A 155 -11.41 -11.37 -9.99
CA GLY A 155 -12.69 -11.40 -10.67
C GLY A 155 -13.68 -10.31 -10.23
N ARG A 156 -13.41 -9.58 -9.14
CA ARG A 156 -14.24 -8.44 -8.72
C ARG A 156 -13.79 -7.14 -9.38
N THR A 157 -14.77 -6.27 -9.61
CA THR A 157 -14.54 -4.89 -10.03
C THR A 157 -14.51 -3.97 -8.81
N VAL A 158 -13.47 -3.15 -8.71
CA VAL A 158 -13.25 -2.21 -7.62
C VAL A 158 -13.33 -0.80 -8.16
N ASN A 159 -14.18 0.03 -7.57
CA ASN A 159 -14.32 1.41 -8.00
C ASN A 159 -13.31 2.31 -7.29
N ILE A 160 -12.33 2.82 -8.03
CA ILE A 160 -11.33 3.77 -7.52
C ILE A 160 -11.61 5.14 -8.13
N PHE A 161 -12.14 6.07 -7.34
CA PHE A 161 -12.49 7.43 -7.78
C PHE A 161 -13.31 7.47 -9.09
N ASN A 162 -14.37 6.66 -9.15
CA ASN A 162 -15.25 6.54 -10.31
C ASN A 162 -14.59 5.87 -11.55
N ARG A 163 -13.52 5.10 -11.34
CA ARG A 163 -12.92 4.22 -12.36
C ARG A 163 -13.12 2.76 -11.94
N PRO A 164 -13.96 1.99 -12.65
CA PRO A 164 -14.17 0.58 -12.34
C PRO A 164 -12.99 -0.26 -12.84
N LEU A 165 -12.16 -0.73 -11.92
CA LEU A 165 -11.00 -1.56 -12.21
C LEU A 165 -11.34 -3.04 -11.97
N LEU A 166 -11.22 -3.88 -12.99
CA LEU A 166 -11.39 -5.32 -12.88
C LEU A 166 -10.09 -5.95 -12.39
N LEU A 167 -10.12 -6.62 -11.24
CA LEU A 167 -8.99 -7.40 -10.73
C LEU A 167 -8.92 -8.73 -11.48
N TYR A 168 -7.85 -8.97 -12.24
CA TYR A 168 -7.72 -10.18 -13.06
C TYR A 168 -6.67 -11.16 -12.52
N ASP A 169 -5.67 -10.65 -11.78
CA ASP A 169 -4.56 -11.46 -11.28
C ASP A 169 -3.97 -10.87 -9.98
N CYS A 170 -3.14 -11.63 -9.27
CA CYS A 170 -2.48 -11.20 -8.03
C CYS A 170 -1.12 -11.89 -7.82
N ASP A 171 -0.31 -11.36 -6.90
CA ASP A 171 1.00 -11.95 -6.57
C ASP A 171 0.86 -13.23 -5.74
N GLU A 172 1.84 -14.13 -5.85
CA GLU A 172 1.95 -15.35 -5.03
C GLU A 172 1.88 -15.06 -3.51
N TYR A 173 2.52 -13.98 -3.05
CA TYR A 173 2.44 -13.57 -1.65
C TYR A 173 0.99 -13.27 -1.23
N THR A 174 0.21 -12.65 -2.11
CA THR A 174 -1.19 -12.34 -1.84
C THR A 174 -2.04 -13.58 -1.80
N GLU A 175 -1.85 -14.51 -2.73
CA GLU A 175 -2.58 -15.79 -2.71
C GLU A 175 -2.38 -16.51 -1.37
N ASN A 176 -1.13 -16.60 -0.92
CA ASN A 176 -0.80 -17.24 0.36
C ASN A 176 -1.41 -16.49 1.56
N TYR A 177 -1.45 -15.16 1.50
CA TYR A 177 -2.15 -14.36 2.50
C TYR A 177 -3.67 -14.64 2.50
N TYR A 178 -4.32 -14.71 1.34
CA TYR A 178 -5.76 -14.98 1.27
C TYR A 178 -6.12 -16.43 1.66
N ARG A 179 -5.26 -17.40 1.32
CA ARG A 179 -5.37 -18.79 1.79
C ARG A 179 -5.31 -18.88 3.31
N THR A 180 -4.38 -18.17 3.94
CA THR A 180 -4.17 -18.24 5.40
C THR A 180 -5.15 -17.38 6.20
N ALA A 181 -5.46 -16.17 5.73
CA ALA A 181 -6.29 -15.22 6.45
C ALA A 181 -7.79 -15.42 6.22
N TYR A 182 -8.20 -15.76 4.99
CA TYR A 182 -9.61 -15.88 4.60
C TYR A 182 -10.02 -17.30 4.22
N GLY A 183 -9.08 -18.25 4.12
CA GLY A 183 -9.38 -19.63 3.73
C GLY A 183 -9.74 -19.79 2.25
N ILE A 184 -9.40 -18.83 1.40
CA ILE A 184 -9.75 -18.86 -0.04
C ILE A 184 -8.71 -19.69 -0.78
N THR A 185 -9.13 -20.82 -1.35
CA THR A 185 -8.23 -21.75 -2.07
C THR A 185 -8.28 -21.60 -3.58
N GLU A 186 -9.38 -21.09 -4.13
CA GLU A 186 -9.62 -20.99 -5.56
C GLU A 186 -9.44 -19.55 -6.05
N PHE A 187 -8.43 -19.35 -6.90
CA PHE A 187 -8.13 -18.08 -7.56
C PHE A 187 -8.41 -18.24 -9.05
N SER A 188 -9.47 -17.61 -9.55
CA SER A 188 -9.83 -17.64 -10.96
C SER A 188 -9.13 -16.51 -11.70
N HIS A 189 -7.87 -16.73 -12.11
CA HIS A 189 -7.13 -15.76 -12.92
C HIS A 189 -7.88 -15.54 -14.24
N VAL A 190 -8.24 -14.28 -14.50
CA VAL A 190 -8.97 -13.93 -15.72
C VAL A 190 -7.95 -13.69 -16.82
N GLN A 191 -7.98 -14.52 -17.87
CA GLN A 191 -7.17 -14.28 -19.05
C GLN A 191 -7.67 -13.04 -19.78
N LEU A 192 -6.81 -12.02 -19.89
CA LEU A 192 -7.09 -10.87 -20.71
C LEU A 192 -6.92 -11.27 -22.18
N PRO A 193 -7.83 -10.89 -23.09
CA PRO A 193 -7.63 -11.10 -24.50
C PRO A 193 -6.37 -10.34 -24.93
N GLU A 194 -5.33 -11.06 -25.34
CA GLU A 194 -4.18 -10.46 -26.00
C GLU A 194 -4.69 -9.73 -27.25
N LEU A 195 -4.44 -8.42 -27.32
CA LEU A 195 -4.62 -7.68 -28.56
C LEU A 195 -3.48 -8.07 -29.49
N ILE A 196 -3.54 -9.26 -30.07
CA ILE A 196 -2.61 -9.65 -31.12
C ILE A 196 -3.06 -8.91 -32.38
N ASN A 197 -2.30 -7.88 -32.77
CA ASN A 197 -2.39 -7.31 -34.11
C ASN A 197 -1.79 -8.32 -35.09
N ILE A 198 -2.46 -9.45 -35.30
CA ILE A 198 -2.14 -10.32 -36.43
C ILE A 198 -2.68 -9.57 -37.63
N ALA A 199 -1.79 -8.91 -38.37
CA ALA A 199 -2.14 -8.46 -39.70
C ALA A 199 -2.71 -9.67 -40.44
N PRO A 200 -3.90 -9.58 -41.07
CA PRO A 200 -4.45 -10.69 -41.82
C PRO A 200 -3.38 -11.13 -42.81
N GLU A 201 -2.96 -12.39 -42.70
CA GLU A 201 -1.96 -12.94 -43.60
C GLU A 201 -2.53 -12.79 -45.01
N SER A 202 -1.83 -12.05 -45.86
CA SER A 202 -2.31 -11.81 -47.22
C SER A 202 -2.54 -13.17 -47.87
N PRO A 203 -3.73 -13.44 -48.44
CA PRO A 203 -3.95 -14.70 -49.13
C PRO A 203 -2.88 -14.83 -50.21
N ILE A 204 -2.16 -15.95 -50.18
CA ILE A 204 -1.21 -16.27 -51.24
C ILE A 204 -2.01 -16.22 -52.54
N ARG A 205 -1.65 -15.28 -53.43
CA ARG A 205 -2.31 -15.18 -54.74
C ARG A 205 -2.17 -16.54 -55.41
N HIS A 206 -3.29 -17.19 -55.75
CA HIS A 206 -3.20 -18.36 -56.62
C HIS A 206 -2.63 -17.88 -57.96
N TRP A 207 -1.56 -18.52 -58.42
CA TRP A 207 -1.02 -18.31 -59.75
C TRP A 207 -1.94 -19.02 -60.73
N ASP A 208 -2.78 -18.27 -61.44
CA ASP A 208 -3.45 -18.82 -62.62
C ASP A 208 -2.40 -19.14 -63.68
N ARG A 209 -2.08 -20.44 -63.74
CA ARG A 209 -1.47 -21.22 -64.82
C ARG A 209 -0.95 -20.38 -66.00
N ILE A 210 0.30 -19.91 -65.91
CA ILE A 210 1.18 -19.76 -67.09
C ILE A 210 2.59 -20.23 -66.71
N GLU A 211 2.91 -21.41 -67.25
CA GLU A 211 4.22 -21.98 -67.62
C GLU A 211 5.27 -22.38 -66.55
N THR A 212 5.45 -23.72 -66.47
CA THR A 212 6.54 -24.52 -65.89
C THR A 212 6.89 -24.32 -64.40
N GLU A 213 6.72 -25.42 -63.64
CA GLU A 213 6.73 -25.50 -62.17
C GLU A 213 8.06 -25.11 -61.49
N GLU A 214 9.17 -25.01 -62.24
CA GLU A 214 10.48 -24.66 -61.67
C GLU A 214 10.71 -23.14 -61.54
N ASN A 215 10.10 -22.32 -62.40
CA ASN A 215 10.38 -20.87 -62.46
C ASN A 215 9.44 -20.00 -61.60
N THR A 216 8.36 -20.57 -61.04
CA THR A 216 7.35 -19.82 -60.28
C THR A 216 7.69 -19.71 -58.79
N MET A 217 8.32 -20.75 -58.22
CA MET A 217 8.76 -20.74 -56.81
C MET A 217 9.96 -19.79 -56.60
N GLU A 218 10.83 -19.68 -57.60
CA GLU A 218 11.96 -18.72 -57.56
C GLU A 218 11.46 -17.27 -57.64
N ASN A 219 10.45 -16.97 -58.46
CA ASN A 219 9.93 -15.59 -58.59
C ASN A 219 9.23 -15.07 -57.33
N THR A 220 8.60 -15.93 -56.53
CA THR A 220 8.03 -15.52 -55.22
C THR A 220 9.10 -15.28 -54.15
N PHE A 221 10.28 -15.89 -54.28
CA PHE A 221 11.39 -15.73 -53.35
C PHE A 221 12.38 -14.61 -53.77
N LEU A 222 12.53 -14.36 -55.07
CA LEU A 222 13.45 -13.37 -55.65
C LEU A 222 13.01 -11.91 -55.42
N GLY A 223 11.74 -11.66 -55.11
CA GLY A 223 11.28 -10.33 -54.67
C GLY A 223 11.83 -9.92 -53.30
N LEU A 224 12.29 -10.87 -52.48
CA LEU A 224 12.83 -10.64 -51.14
C LEU A 224 14.36 -10.52 -51.13
N THR A 225 15.07 -11.01 -52.16
CA THR A 225 16.53 -10.91 -52.23
C THR A 225 17.00 -9.55 -52.74
N GLN A 226 16.20 -8.79 -53.50
CA GLN A 226 16.58 -7.45 -53.97
C GLN A 226 16.44 -6.33 -52.92
N LEU A 227 15.74 -6.57 -51.80
CA LEU A 227 15.58 -5.58 -50.71
C LEU A 227 16.41 -5.87 -49.46
N LEU A 228 17.11 -7.02 -49.40
CA LEU A 228 17.96 -7.39 -48.26
C LEU A 228 19.44 -6.98 -48.42
N ASP A 229 19.83 -6.40 -49.56
CA ASP A 229 21.23 -6.04 -49.84
C ASP A 229 21.71 -4.70 -49.26
N LEU A 230 20.91 -4.01 -48.42
CA LEU A 230 21.32 -2.71 -47.88
C LEU A 230 21.79 -2.68 -46.42
N ASN A 231 21.84 -3.80 -45.68
CA ASN A 231 22.29 -3.77 -44.28
C ASN A 231 23.19 -4.94 -43.81
N LEU A 232 23.78 -5.72 -44.71
CA LEU A 232 24.72 -6.81 -44.36
C LEU A 232 26.20 -6.47 -44.59
N THR A 233 26.56 -5.19 -44.63
CA THR A 233 27.97 -4.76 -44.72
C THR A 233 28.72 -4.69 -43.38
N TYR A 234 28.10 -5.00 -42.23
CA TYR A 234 28.74 -4.76 -40.92
C TYR A 234 29.25 -6.00 -40.15
N THR A 235 29.00 -7.23 -40.61
CA THR A 235 29.39 -8.44 -39.84
C THR A 235 30.35 -9.38 -40.55
N ALA A 236 30.65 -9.16 -41.84
CA ALA A 236 31.52 -10.05 -42.60
C ALA A 236 33.04 -9.83 -42.39
N SER A 237 33.46 -8.73 -41.74
CA SER A 237 34.89 -8.36 -41.64
C SER A 237 35.66 -9.00 -40.46
N LYS A 238 34.99 -9.58 -39.46
CA LYS A 238 35.68 -10.14 -38.27
C LYS A 238 36.08 -11.61 -38.42
N GLN A 239 35.30 -12.40 -39.14
CA GLN A 239 35.62 -13.82 -39.40
C GLN A 239 36.65 -13.97 -40.54
N GLN A 240 36.57 -13.13 -41.57
CA GLN A 240 37.56 -13.11 -42.67
C GLN A 240 38.97 -12.71 -42.22
N PHE A 241 39.12 -11.96 -41.12
CA PHE A 241 40.44 -11.59 -40.58
C PHE A 241 41.08 -12.68 -39.70
N ILE A 242 40.26 -13.56 -39.11
CA ILE A 242 40.74 -14.67 -38.26
C ILE A 242 41.20 -15.84 -39.14
N ASP A 243 40.50 -16.10 -40.25
CA ASP A 243 40.84 -17.18 -41.18
C ASP A 243 42.10 -16.90 -42.03
N VAL A 244 42.51 -15.62 -42.16
CA VAL A 244 43.76 -15.24 -42.85
C VAL A 244 45.00 -15.32 -41.94
N MET A 245 44.82 -15.27 -40.61
CA MET A 245 45.92 -15.23 -39.63
C MET A 245 46.27 -16.60 -39.01
N LEU A 246 45.57 -17.68 -39.39
CA LEU A 246 45.69 -19.02 -38.79
C LEU A 246 46.02 -20.14 -39.79
N GLN A 247 46.65 -19.83 -40.91
CA GLN A 247 47.31 -20.85 -41.75
C GLN A 247 48.84 -20.69 -41.68
N PRO A 248 49.59 -21.82 -41.65
CA PRO A 248 50.98 -21.87 -41.21
C PRO A 248 51.99 -21.13 -42.09
#